data_AF-A0A352MDV9-F1
#
_entry.id   AF-A0A352MDV9-F1
#
_cell.length_a   1.000
_cell.length_b   1.000
_cell.length_c   1.000
_cell.angle_alpha   90.00
_cell.angle_beta   90.00
_cell.angle_gamma   90.00
#
_symmetry.space_group_name_H-M   'P 1'
#
loop_
_entity.id
_entity.type
_entity.pdbx_description
1 polymer ?
#
loop_
_entity_poly.entity_id
_entity_poly.type
_entity_poly.pdbx_seq_one_letter_code
_entity_poly.pdbx_strand_id
1 'polypeptide(L)'
;MKGGVPLKRNAGETFSSVDGILYITNGTAGGSPTAPGGKEIPGMAFTTEKVIYNFGVMDINDKSITYCAYDQDNNLIDKFIMKK
;
A
#
# COMPACT_ATOMS: atom_id res chain seq x y z
N MET A 1 13.23 -6.32 18.70
CA MET A 1 12.49 -5.89 17.49
C MET A 1 13.46 -5.13 16.60
N LYS A 2 13.75 -5.62 15.39
CA LYS A 2 14.53 -4.84 14.41
C LYS A 2 13.66 -3.67 13.97
N GLY A 3 14.09 -2.44 14.26
CA GLY A 3 13.35 -1.23 13.90
C GLY A 3 13.18 -1.17 12.39
N GLY A 4 11.93 -1.18 11.93
CA GLY A 4 11.61 -1.02 10.52
C GLY A 4 12.15 0.32 10.04
N VAL A 5 12.97 0.31 8.99
CA VAL A 5 13.42 1.53 8.33
C VAL A 5 12.22 2.10 7.55
N PRO A 6 11.86 3.38 7.73
CA PRO A 6 10.82 3.99 6.92
C PRO A 6 11.22 4.03 5.45
N LEU A 7 10.46 3.34 4.60
CA LEU A 7 10.52 3.51 3.16
C LEU A 7 9.79 4.80 2.81
N LYS A 8 10.53 5.89 2.59
CA LYS A 8 9.99 7.07 1.89
C LYS A 8 9.75 6.67 0.44
N ARG A 9 8.50 6.50 0.04
CA ARG A 9 8.13 5.98 -1.28
C ARG A 9 7.64 7.08 -2.22
N ASN A 10 7.96 6.95 -3.51
CA ASN A 10 7.21 7.57 -4.61
C ASN A 10 6.12 6.59 -5.14
N ALA A 11 4.98 7.10 -5.58
CA ALA A 11 3.91 6.27 -6.15
C ALA A 11 4.43 5.42 -7.34
N GLY A 12 4.12 4.12 -7.35
CA GLY A 12 4.52 3.20 -8.43
C GLY A 12 5.86 2.47 -8.31
N GLU A 13 6.58 2.56 -7.18
CA GLU A 13 7.80 1.77 -6.95
C GLU A 13 7.60 0.25 -7.02
N THR A 14 8.68 -0.44 -7.37
CA THR A 14 8.82 -1.89 -7.36
C THR A 14 9.62 -2.33 -6.14
N PHE A 15 9.10 -3.30 -5.39
CA PHE A 15 9.76 -3.95 -4.25
C PHE A 15 10.34 -5.30 -4.66
N SER A 16 11.40 -5.75 -3.99
CA SER A 16 11.89 -7.12 -4.07
C SER A 16 11.38 -7.94 -2.89
N SER A 17 11.17 -9.24 -3.12
CA SER A 17 10.82 -10.18 -2.04
C SER A 17 11.88 -10.27 -0.94
N VAL A 18 13.14 -9.91 -1.23
CA VAL A 18 14.22 -9.86 -0.24
C VAL A 18 14.17 -8.63 0.66
N ASP A 19 13.42 -7.58 0.27
CA ASP A 19 13.33 -6.33 1.03
C ASP A 19 12.46 -6.50 2.30
N GLY A 20 11.66 -7.56 2.36
CA GLY A 20 10.88 -7.94 3.53
C GLY A 20 9.42 -8.26 3.21
N ILE A 21 8.59 -8.20 4.25
CA ILE A 21 7.14 -8.45 4.16
C ILE A 21 6.44 -7.11 3.99
N LEU A 22 5.60 -6.99 2.96
CA LEU A 22 4.72 -5.85 2.79
C LEU A 22 3.35 -6.13 3.45
N TYR A 23 2.94 -5.24 4.35
CA TYR A 23 1.64 -5.32 5.02
C TYR A 23 0.66 -4.38 4.33
N ILE A 24 -0.53 -4.89 4.00
CA ILE A 24 -1.58 -4.13 3.31
C ILE A 24 -2.78 -4.03 4.23
N THR A 25 -3.21 -2.80 4.51
CA THR A 25 -4.46 -2.53 5.22
C THR A 25 -5.46 -1.92 4.25
N ASN A 26 -6.41 -2.74 3.79
CA ASN A 26 -7.47 -2.33 2.87
C ASN A 26 -8.84 -2.45 3.54
N GLY A 27 -9.04 -1.64 4.58
CA GLY A 27 -10.22 -1.69 5.45
C GLY A 27 -10.90 -0.34 5.57
N THR A 28 -11.36 0.23 4.45
CA THR A 28 -12.03 1.55 4.41
C THR A 28 -13.54 1.46 4.43
N ALA A 29 -14.11 0.32 4.86
CA ALA A 29 -15.53 -0.04 4.85
C ALA A 29 -16.43 0.89 5.72
N GLY A 30 -16.46 2.18 5.40
CA GLY A 30 -17.19 3.24 6.11
C GLY A 30 -16.35 4.46 6.50
N GLY A 31 -15.03 4.47 6.30
CA GLY A 31 -14.15 5.48 6.91
C GLY A 31 -12.72 5.55 6.39
N SER A 32 -11.91 6.41 7.00
CA SER A 32 -10.53 6.66 6.56
C SER A 32 -9.56 5.69 7.22
N PRO A 33 -8.57 5.13 6.49
CA PRO A 33 -7.47 4.40 7.13
C PRO A 33 -6.55 5.36 7.92
N THR A 34 -6.69 6.67 7.72
CA THR A 34 -5.99 7.71 8.49
C THR A 34 -6.74 8.06 9.77
N ALA A 35 -6.60 7.26 10.82
CA ALA A 35 -6.67 7.83 12.17
C ALA A 35 -5.51 8.86 12.33
N PRO A 36 -5.60 9.85 13.24
CA PRO A 36 -4.63 10.97 13.34
C PRO A 36 -3.16 10.63 13.59
N GLY A 37 -2.76 9.36 13.62
CA GLY A 37 -1.37 8.90 13.77
C GLY A 37 -0.86 7.94 12.69
N GLY A 38 -1.68 7.58 11.70
CA GLY A 38 -1.31 6.57 10.70
C GLY A 38 -0.32 7.04 9.63
N LYS A 39 -0.19 8.35 9.44
CA LYS A 39 0.60 8.94 8.34
C LYS A 39 2.11 8.94 8.54
N GLU A 40 2.58 8.91 9.79
CA GLU A 40 4.01 9.02 10.11
C GLU A 40 4.59 7.75 10.73
N ILE A 41 3.92 6.60 10.56
CA ILE A 41 4.43 5.34 11.09
C ILE A 41 5.71 4.96 10.32
N PRO A 42 6.85 4.76 11.01
CA PRO A 42 8.05 4.19 10.41
C PRO A 42 7.73 2.89 9.66
N GLY A 43 8.00 2.87 8.35
CA GLY A 43 7.75 1.71 7.48
C GLY A 43 6.44 1.79 6.67
N MET A 44 5.63 2.83 6.86
CA MET A 44 4.44 3.07 6.05
C MET A 44 4.86 3.51 4.63
N ALA A 45 4.62 2.65 3.65
CA ALA A 45 4.97 2.94 2.26
C ALA A 45 3.95 3.84 1.55
N PHE A 46 2.66 3.74 1.91
CA PHE A 46 1.59 4.53 1.32
C PHE A 46 0.41 4.65 2.29
N THR A 47 -0.21 5.83 2.32
CA THR A 47 -1.50 6.07 2.97
C THR A 47 -2.20 7.23 2.29
N THR A 48 -3.51 7.17 2.12
CA THR A 48 -4.28 8.24 1.47
C THR A 48 -4.33 9.48 2.36
N GLU A 49 -4.28 10.68 1.77
CA GLU A 49 -4.40 11.90 2.59
C GLU A 49 -5.82 12.18 3.07
N LYS A 50 -6.82 11.66 2.33
CA LYS A 50 -8.25 11.88 2.52
C LYS A 50 -8.96 10.57 2.83
N VAL A 51 -10.14 10.70 3.42
CA VAL A 51 -11.11 9.62 3.57
C VAL A 51 -11.59 9.21 2.19
N ILE A 52 -11.25 7.99 1.77
CA ILE A 52 -11.62 7.47 0.45
C ILE A 52 -12.08 6.03 0.66
N TYR A 53 -13.28 5.72 0.16
CA TYR A 53 -13.71 4.33 -0.03
C TYR A 53 -12.87 3.74 -1.15
N ASN A 54 -12.20 2.63 -0.85
CA ASN A 54 -11.32 1.99 -1.80
C ASN A 54 -11.51 0.48 -1.83
N PHE A 55 -11.05 -0.10 -2.94
CA PHE A 55 -10.89 -1.53 -3.09
C PHE A 55 -9.53 -1.83 -3.70
N GLY A 56 -9.07 -3.06 -3.52
CA GLY A 56 -7.76 -3.52 -3.97
C GLY A 56 -7.92 -4.65 -4.97
N VAL A 57 -7.11 -4.62 -6.03
CA VAL A 57 -6.97 -5.73 -6.98
C VAL A 57 -5.55 -6.24 -6.89
N MET A 58 -5.40 -7.55 -6.67
CA MET A 58 -4.11 -8.23 -6.64
C MET A 58 -4.04 -9.20 -7.81
N ASP A 59 -3.06 -8.98 -8.69
CA ASP A 59 -2.69 -9.89 -9.77
C ASP A 59 -1.39 -10.61 -9.38
N ILE A 60 -1.39 -11.94 -9.49
CA ILE A 60 -0.31 -12.81 -9.04
C ILE A 60 0.14 -13.66 -10.22
N ASN A 61 1.42 -13.56 -10.57
CA ASN A 61 2.06 -14.44 -11.55
C ASN A 61 3.32 -15.10 -10.98
N ASP A 62 4.03 -15.86 -11.82
CA ASP A 62 5.20 -16.66 -11.44
C ASP A 62 6.40 -15.82 -10.93
N LYS A 63 6.49 -14.55 -11.33
CA LYS A 63 7.63 -13.67 -11.05
C LYS A 63 7.28 -12.43 -10.23
N SER A 64 6.00 -12.14 -10.06
CA SER A 64 5.58 -10.91 -9.42
C SER A 64 4.17 -10.95 -8.84
N ILE A 65 3.96 -10.08 -7.85
CA ILE A 65 2.66 -9.69 -7.35
C ILE A 65 2.48 -8.23 -7.72
N THR A 66 1.40 -7.90 -8.43
CA THR A 66 0.99 -6.52 -8.67
C THR A 66 -0.23 -6.23 -7.84
N TYR A 67 -0.18 -5.17 -7.05
CA TYR A 67 -1.33 -4.69 -6.29
C TYR A 67 -1.68 -3.28 -6.74
N CYS A 68 -2.96 -3.07 -7.01
CA CYS A 68 -3.54 -1.77 -7.36
C CYS A 68 -4.65 -1.45 -6.35
N ALA A 69 -4.63 -0.23 -5.81
CA ALA A 69 -5.71 0.33 -5.02
C ALA A 69 -6.52 1.32 -5.87
N TYR A 70 -7.83 1.18 -5.87
CA TYR A 70 -8.76 2.04 -6.62
C TYR A 70 -9.75 2.70 -5.68
N ASP A 71 -10.22 3.90 -6.04
CA ASP A 71 -11.38 4.50 -5.37
C ASP A 71 -12.70 3.89 -5.87
N GLN A 72 -13.79 4.26 -5.22
CA GLN A 72 -15.15 3.81 -5.58
C GLN A 72 -15.56 4.12 -7.04
N ASP A 73 -14.91 5.08 -7.68
CA ASP A 73 -15.18 5.51 -9.06
C ASP A 73 -14.24 4.83 -10.06
N ASN A 74 -13.44 3.84 -9.62
CA ASN A 74 -12.42 3.10 -10.37
C ASN A 74 -11.18 3.91 -10.75
N ASN A 75 -10.93 5.07 -10.13
CA ASN A 75 -9.67 5.77 -10.34
C ASN A 75 -8.55 5.10 -9.56
N LEU A 76 -7.37 4.96 -10.18
CA LEU A 76 -6.19 4.39 -9.52
C LEU A 76 -5.67 5.37 -8.45
N ILE A 77 -5.57 4.89 -7.21
CA ILE A 77 -5.05 5.65 -6.07
C ILE A 77 -3.55 5.37 -5.88
N ASP A 78 -3.18 4.08 -5.84
CA ASP A 78 -1.79 3.64 -5.71
C ASP A 78 -1.60 2.28 -6.37
N LYS A 79 -0.36 1.98 -6.72
CA LYS A 79 0.07 0.71 -7.29
C LYS A 79 1.43 0.35 -6.72
N PHE A 80 1.63 -0.91 -6.37
CA PHE A 80 2.96 -1.47 -6.16
C PHE A 80 3.15 -2.78 -6.93
N ILE A 81 4.40 -3.08 -7.21
CA ILE A 81 4.81 -4.35 -7.82
C ILE A 81 5.85 -4.97 -6.90
N MET A 82 5.64 -6.20 -6.47
CA MET A 82 6.65 -7.00 -5.77
C MET A 82 7.20 -8.02 -6.76
N LYS A 83 8.51 -8.02 -6.98
CA LYS A 83 9.19 -9.03 -7.80
C LYS A 83 9.82 -10.09 -6.90
N LYS A 84 9.81 -11.32 -7.39
CA LYS A 84 10.50 -12.44 -6.75
C LYS A 84 12.00 -12.17 -6.68
#